data_AF-F2UDZ2-F1
#
_entry.id   AF-F2UDZ2-F1
#
_cell.length_a   1.000
_cell.length_b   1.000
_cell.length_c   1.000
_cell.angle_alpha   90.00
_cell.angle_beta   90.00
_cell.angle_gamma   90.00
#
_symmetry.space_group_name_H-M   'P 1'
#
loop_
_entity.id
_entity.type
_entity.pdbx_description
1 polymer ?
#
loop_
_entity_poly.entity_id
_entity_poly.type
_entity_poly.pdbx_seq_one_letter_code
_entity_poly.pdbx_strand_id
1 'polypeptide(L)'
;MRWTWAVEVLLVAVAAVAVTSAVAMPVEDGVIPARLVLGKKGNSSCLTPKQDDELRHAIAGIQITLSAAVTALDIAAAAEHNAKTKQDLKEAAVVIQNVNKYLVANLTQIVDSACGNCSEIVRVVNESATAIEQTISHISPDIKNTTTWKLIVTAINDILQIAEIVCPSKLAMFHMEPRDVSPPCLNATQLRLLEKIVAGTQIIMTSAEVALEVAAANEKDNATRHKLEEAATVVKAISQDLVGNLTKIAQSPCATCTEIVNIVEQLVHALEETLQQINPDWNHDPLWQSIVEAINNIFQYVEVLCPQPTQDTKPFHIHASNP
;
A
#
# COMPACT_ATOMS: atom_id res chain seq x y z
N MET A 1 -0.94 -9.85 -34.36
CA MET A 1 -0.54 -11.20 -33.91
C MET A 1 -1.78 -11.94 -33.45
N ARG A 2 -2.09 -13.08 -34.07
CA ARG A 2 -3.35 -13.81 -33.86
C ARG A 2 -3.13 -14.92 -32.84
N TRP A 3 -3.86 -14.83 -31.73
CA TRP A 3 -3.87 -15.75 -30.60
C TRP A 3 -4.98 -16.78 -30.81
N THR A 4 -4.64 -18.00 -31.21
CA THR A 4 -5.51 -19.18 -31.08
C THR A 4 -4.59 -20.39 -30.98
N TRP A 5 -4.99 -21.41 -30.22
CA TRP A 5 -4.36 -22.74 -30.07
C TRP A 5 -3.29 -22.87 -28.96
N ALA A 6 -3.73 -23.08 -27.72
CA ALA A 6 -3.05 -23.92 -26.71
C ALA A 6 -3.91 -24.07 -25.44
N VAL A 7 -5.10 -24.66 -25.58
CA VAL A 7 -6.02 -24.98 -24.46
C VAL A 7 -5.73 -26.35 -23.83
N GLU A 8 -4.75 -27.13 -24.33
CA GLU A 8 -4.66 -28.56 -23.96
C GLU A 8 -3.49 -29.01 -23.08
N VAL A 9 -2.56 -28.14 -22.65
CA VAL A 9 -1.37 -28.60 -21.88
C VAL A 9 -1.37 -28.26 -20.38
N LEU A 10 -2.34 -27.48 -19.88
CA LEU A 10 -2.36 -27.08 -18.46
C LEU A 10 -3.53 -27.67 -17.64
N LEU A 11 -3.91 -28.91 -17.99
CA LEU A 11 -4.92 -29.71 -17.28
C LEU A 11 -4.32 -30.74 -16.29
N VAL A 12 -3.00 -30.73 -16.01
CA VAL A 12 -2.35 -31.77 -15.18
C VAL A 12 -1.48 -31.23 -14.02
N ALA A 13 -1.47 -29.92 -13.74
CA ALA A 13 -0.87 -29.38 -12.50
C ALA A 13 -1.86 -28.71 -11.53
N VAL A 14 -3.14 -28.62 -11.90
CA VAL A 14 -4.23 -28.24 -11.00
C VAL A 14 -5.38 -29.23 -11.21
N ALA A 15 -5.36 -30.32 -10.47
CA ALA A 15 -6.47 -31.25 -10.37
C ALA A 15 -6.66 -31.71 -8.91
N ALA A 16 -7.28 -30.82 -8.14
CA ALA A 16 -8.28 -31.07 -7.09
C ALA A 16 -8.74 -29.67 -6.63
N VAL A 17 -9.96 -29.19 -6.82
CA VAL A 17 -11.26 -29.85 -6.62
C VAL A 17 -12.31 -29.28 -7.59
N ALA A 18 -13.31 -30.12 -7.85
CA ALA A 18 -14.36 -30.05 -8.85
C ALA A 18 -15.21 -28.77 -8.93
N VAL A 19 -15.60 -28.49 -10.17
CA VAL A 19 -16.74 -27.65 -10.58
C VAL A 19 -18.06 -28.31 -10.17
N THR A 20 -18.96 -27.56 -9.52
CA THR A 20 -20.41 -27.76 -9.65
C THR A 20 -21.17 -26.43 -9.63
N SER A 21 -21.93 -26.22 -10.72
CA SER A 21 -23.13 -25.38 -10.92
C SER A 21 -23.10 -23.89 -10.57
N ALA A 22 -23.31 -23.11 -11.62
CA ALA A 22 -23.65 -21.70 -11.63
C ALA A 22 -24.84 -21.33 -10.74
N VAL A 23 -24.69 -20.21 -10.03
CA VAL A 23 -25.71 -19.17 -9.96
C VAL A 23 -25.00 -17.87 -10.32
N ALA A 24 -25.29 -17.32 -11.50
CA ALA A 24 -24.98 -15.93 -11.77
C ALA A 24 -25.89 -15.10 -10.87
N MET A 25 -25.36 -14.68 -9.72
CA MET A 25 -26.02 -13.68 -8.89
C MET A 25 -25.70 -12.30 -9.48
N PRO A 26 -26.69 -11.41 -9.64
CA PRO A 26 -26.39 -10.02 -9.91
C PRO A 26 -25.51 -9.50 -8.77
N VAL A 27 -24.39 -8.88 -9.11
CA VAL A 27 -23.72 -7.94 -8.21
C VAL A 27 -24.72 -6.79 -8.04
N GLU A 28 -25.68 -6.93 -7.10
CA GLU A 28 -26.40 -5.78 -6.58
C GLU A 28 -25.34 -4.85 -6.01
N ASP A 29 -25.31 -3.61 -6.49
CA ASP A 29 -24.43 -2.52 -6.07
C ASP A 29 -23.94 -2.74 -4.65
N GLY A 30 -22.70 -3.19 -4.51
CA GLY A 30 -22.13 -3.69 -3.28
C GLY A 30 -22.44 -2.76 -2.12
N VAL A 31 -23.43 -3.17 -1.31
CA VAL A 31 -23.80 -2.49 -0.08
C VAL A 31 -22.67 -2.79 0.92
N ILE A 32 -21.56 -2.04 0.82
CA ILE A 32 -20.86 -1.67 2.06
C ILE A 32 -21.95 -1.03 2.89
N PRO A 33 -22.33 -1.57 4.08
CA PRO A 33 -23.46 -1.08 4.84
C PRO A 33 -23.31 0.42 5.03
N ALA A 34 -24.09 1.16 4.24
CA ALA A 34 -24.08 2.60 4.17
C ALA A 34 -24.75 3.10 5.45
N ARG A 35 -23.98 3.12 6.54
CA ARG A 35 -24.14 3.94 7.74
C ARG A 35 -23.24 3.43 8.86
N LEU A 36 -21.96 3.77 8.77
CA LEU A 36 -21.13 4.04 9.93
C LEU A 36 -21.68 5.30 10.62
N VAL A 37 -22.83 5.20 11.31
CA VAL A 37 -23.34 6.32 12.10
C VAL A 37 -22.44 6.45 13.32
N LEU A 38 -21.65 7.53 13.37
CA LEU A 38 -20.94 7.95 14.57
C LEU A 38 -21.97 8.28 15.65
N GLY A 39 -22.32 7.28 16.45
CA GLY A 39 -23.21 7.42 17.59
C GLY A 39 -22.47 8.12 18.73
N LYS A 40 -22.82 9.39 18.97
CA LYS A 40 -22.30 10.22 20.07
C LYS A 40 -22.60 9.56 21.43
N LYS A 41 -21.71 8.72 21.97
CA LYS A 41 -21.95 8.04 23.24
C LYS A 41 -20.68 7.91 24.08
N GLY A 42 -20.69 8.58 25.25
CA GLY A 42 -19.84 8.26 26.39
C GLY A 42 -18.72 9.25 26.67
N ASN A 43 -18.52 9.53 27.97
CA ASN A 43 -17.49 10.39 28.59
C ASN A 43 -16.04 9.90 28.35
N SER A 44 -15.65 9.62 27.11
CA SER A 44 -14.26 9.37 26.75
C SER A 44 -13.51 10.70 26.70
N SER A 45 -12.26 10.73 27.18
CA SER A 45 -11.45 11.95 27.08
C SER A 45 -11.19 12.23 25.59
N CYS A 46 -11.37 13.48 25.18
CA CYS A 46 -11.01 13.92 23.84
C CYS A 46 -9.53 13.58 23.56
N LEU A 47 -9.20 13.40 22.29
CA LEU A 47 -7.82 13.39 21.82
C LEU A 47 -7.12 14.67 22.28
N THR A 48 -5.88 14.54 22.73
CA THR A 48 -5.00 15.69 22.94
C THR A 48 -4.54 16.23 21.59
N PRO A 49 -4.12 17.51 21.48
CA PRO A 49 -3.60 18.05 20.21
C PRO A 49 -2.46 17.23 19.59
N LYS A 50 -1.64 16.60 20.44
CA LYS A 50 -0.58 15.68 20.00
C LYS A 50 -1.15 14.39 19.40
N GLN A 51 -2.19 13.81 20.00
CA GLN A 51 -2.85 12.62 19.47
C GLN A 51 -3.60 12.93 18.17
N ASP A 52 -4.20 14.13 18.05
CA ASP A 52 -4.80 14.59 16.79
C ASP A 52 -3.76 14.64 15.67
N ASP A 53 -2.60 15.23 15.94
CA ASP A 53 -1.50 15.30 14.98
C ASP A 53 -0.98 13.90 14.61
N GLU A 54 -0.72 13.04 15.60
CA GLU A 54 -0.32 11.64 15.37
C GLU A 54 -1.38 10.86 14.57
N LEU A 55 -2.67 11.14 14.79
CA LEU A 55 -3.77 10.55 14.05
C LEU A 55 -3.82 11.03 12.60
N ARG A 56 -3.58 12.31 12.31
CA ARG A 56 -3.50 12.80 10.92
C ARG A 56 -2.39 12.09 10.14
N HIS A 57 -1.23 11.92 10.75
CA HIS A 57 -0.12 11.17 10.16
C HIS A 57 -0.46 9.68 9.99
N ALA A 58 -1.15 9.09 10.95
CA ALA A 58 -1.63 7.71 10.84
C ALA A 58 -2.67 7.52 9.73
N ILE A 59 -3.60 8.46 9.55
CA ILE A 59 -4.59 8.45 8.46
C ILE A 59 -3.88 8.47 7.12
N ALA A 60 -2.87 9.33 6.98
CA ALA A 60 -2.01 9.30 5.80
C ALA A 60 -1.40 7.90 5.64
N GLY A 61 -0.71 7.36 6.64
CA GLY A 61 -0.13 6.01 6.59
C GLY A 61 -1.11 4.89 6.20
N ILE A 62 -2.37 4.97 6.65
CA ILE A 62 -3.43 4.03 6.27
C ILE A 62 -3.82 4.20 4.80
N GLN A 63 -4.06 5.44 4.36
CA GLN A 63 -4.41 5.76 2.98
C GLN A 63 -3.36 5.23 2.00
N ILE A 64 -2.12 5.45 2.38
CA ILE A 64 -0.88 5.01 1.76
C ILE A 64 -0.89 3.48 1.59
N THR A 65 -0.99 2.72 2.67
CA THR A 65 -0.98 1.26 2.66
C THR A 65 -2.13 0.67 1.83
N LEU A 66 -3.33 1.24 1.91
CA LEU A 66 -4.47 0.76 1.13
C LEU A 66 -4.32 1.08 -0.37
N SER A 67 -3.77 2.24 -0.72
CA SER A 67 -3.52 2.60 -2.13
C SER A 67 -2.48 1.67 -2.75
N ALA A 68 -1.42 1.35 -1.99
CA ALA A 68 -0.44 0.34 -2.39
C ALA A 68 -1.06 -1.03 -2.69
N ALA A 69 -1.99 -1.49 -1.85
CA ALA A 69 -2.69 -2.74 -2.06
C ALA A 69 -3.58 -2.71 -3.32
N VAL A 70 -4.24 -1.58 -3.60
CA VAL A 70 -5.01 -1.38 -4.85
C VAL A 70 -4.09 -1.51 -6.06
N THR A 71 -2.98 -0.76 -6.08
CA THR A 71 -2.01 -0.81 -7.17
C THR A 71 -1.46 -2.23 -7.39
N ALA A 72 -1.14 -2.94 -6.31
CA ALA A 72 -0.69 -4.33 -6.39
C ALA A 72 -1.73 -5.26 -7.05
N LEU A 73 -3.01 -5.11 -6.69
CA LEU A 73 -4.10 -5.89 -7.26
C LEU A 73 -4.36 -5.54 -8.72
N ASP A 74 -4.29 -4.25 -9.09
CA ASP A 74 -4.43 -3.82 -10.48
C ASP A 74 -3.31 -4.36 -11.36
N ILE A 75 -2.07 -4.37 -10.84
CA ILE A 75 -0.95 -5.00 -11.53
C ILE A 75 -1.18 -6.50 -11.69
N ALA A 76 -1.54 -7.19 -10.61
CA ALA A 76 -1.82 -8.63 -10.66
C ALA A 76 -2.93 -8.94 -11.69
N ALA A 77 -3.98 -8.12 -11.73
CA ALA A 77 -5.06 -8.25 -12.70
C ALA A 77 -4.60 -7.96 -14.14
N ALA A 78 -3.67 -7.03 -14.33
CA ALA A 78 -3.09 -6.76 -15.65
C ALA A 78 -2.34 -7.99 -16.19
N ALA A 79 -1.57 -8.66 -15.32
CA ALA A 79 -0.78 -9.86 -15.63
C ALA A 79 -1.60 -11.16 -15.73
N GLU A 80 -2.80 -11.21 -15.15
CA GLU A 80 -3.65 -12.40 -15.14
C GLU A 80 -4.36 -12.65 -16.49
N HIS A 81 -4.31 -13.90 -16.94
CA HIS A 81 -4.94 -14.36 -18.20
C HIS A 81 -6.30 -15.00 -17.98
N ASN A 82 -6.53 -15.60 -16.80
CA ASN A 82 -7.83 -16.14 -16.45
C ASN A 82 -8.83 -14.98 -16.27
N ALA A 83 -9.83 -14.92 -17.15
CA ALA A 83 -10.80 -13.83 -17.16
C ALA A 83 -11.55 -13.67 -15.82
N LYS A 84 -11.83 -14.78 -15.12
CA LYS A 84 -12.48 -14.73 -13.81
C LYS A 84 -11.53 -14.19 -12.75
N THR A 85 -10.34 -14.77 -12.59
CA THR A 85 -9.36 -14.30 -11.59
C THR A 85 -9.01 -12.82 -11.81
N LYS A 86 -8.85 -12.41 -13.07
CA LYS A 86 -8.63 -11.00 -13.44
C LYS A 86 -9.77 -10.10 -12.97
N GLN A 87 -11.01 -10.53 -13.17
CA GLN A 87 -12.18 -9.77 -12.73
C GLN A 87 -12.25 -9.72 -11.20
N ASP A 88 -12.01 -10.85 -10.52
CA ASP A 88 -12.01 -10.95 -9.06
C ASP A 88 -10.94 -10.04 -8.43
N LEU A 89 -9.74 -9.97 -9.02
CA LEU A 89 -8.66 -9.06 -8.59
C LEU A 89 -9.05 -7.58 -8.74
N LYS A 90 -9.67 -7.21 -9.88
CA LYS A 90 -10.16 -5.84 -10.10
C LYS A 90 -11.27 -5.47 -9.13
N GLU A 91 -12.19 -6.40 -8.86
CA GLU A 91 -13.27 -6.17 -7.92
C GLU A 91 -12.73 -5.98 -6.50
N ALA A 92 -11.75 -6.79 -6.09
CA ALA A 92 -11.03 -6.62 -4.83
C ALA A 92 -10.33 -5.25 -4.76
N ALA A 93 -9.68 -4.80 -5.84
CA ALA A 93 -9.05 -3.48 -5.92
C ALA A 93 -10.08 -2.35 -5.71
N VAL A 94 -11.23 -2.41 -6.37
CA VAL A 94 -12.33 -1.44 -6.20
C VAL A 94 -12.86 -1.43 -4.76
N VAL A 95 -13.00 -2.59 -4.13
CA VAL A 95 -13.44 -2.70 -2.73
C VAL A 95 -12.44 -2.04 -1.79
N ILE A 96 -11.15 -2.35 -1.91
CA ILE A 96 -10.11 -1.75 -1.08
C ILE A 96 -10.07 -0.23 -1.30
N GLN A 97 -10.17 0.23 -2.55
CA GLN A 97 -10.19 1.65 -2.87
C GLN A 97 -11.40 2.37 -2.24
N ASN A 98 -12.58 1.74 -2.25
CA ASN A 98 -13.76 2.28 -1.60
C ASN A 98 -13.60 2.31 -0.08
N VAL A 99 -13.13 1.23 0.53
CA VAL A 99 -12.85 1.20 1.97
C VAL A 99 -11.82 2.26 2.35
N ASN A 100 -10.77 2.45 1.54
CA ASN A 100 -9.79 3.52 1.74
C ASN A 100 -10.46 4.89 1.82
N LYS A 101 -11.27 5.25 0.82
CA LYS A 101 -12.01 6.52 0.80
C LYS A 101 -12.91 6.68 2.03
N TYR A 102 -13.67 5.65 2.39
CA TYR A 102 -14.56 5.69 3.56
C TYR A 102 -13.81 5.78 4.89
N LEU A 103 -12.75 4.99 5.05
CA LEU A 103 -11.93 4.94 6.26
C LEU A 103 -11.25 6.29 6.48
N VAL A 104 -10.59 6.83 5.45
CA VAL A 104 -9.95 8.15 5.49
C VAL A 104 -10.96 9.23 5.85
N ALA A 105 -12.11 9.28 5.16
CA ALA A 105 -13.14 10.27 5.44
C ALA A 105 -13.66 10.20 6.88
N ASN A 106 -13.91 9.00 7.40
CA ASN A 106 -14.40 8.81 8.78
C ASN A 106 -13.35 9.17 9.82
N LEU A 107 -12.08 8.78 9.60
CA LEU A 107 -11.00 9.14 10.52
C LEU A 107 -10.72 10.64 10.49
N THR A 108 -10.71 11.28 9.32
CA THR A 108 -10.61 12.74 9.19
C THR A 108 -11.76 13.43 9.91
N GLN A 109 -12.99 12.93 9.78
CA GLN A 109 -14.13 13.46 10.51
C GLN A 109 -13.95 13.35 12.04
N ILE A 110 -13.38 12.25 12.53
CA ILE A 110 -13.08 12.08 13.96
C ILE A 110 -12.06 13.12 14.43
N VAL A 111 -10.97 13.32 13.67
CA VAL A 111 -9.94 14.32 13.97
C VAL A 111 -10.52 15.74 13.94
N ASP A 112 -11.35 16.05 12.95
CA ASP A 112 -11.92 17.39 12.78
C ASP A 112 -13.09 17.66 13.74
N SER A 113 -13.57 16.63 14.45
CA SER A 113 -14.60 16.79 15.46
C SER A 113 -14.06 17.45 16.73
N ALA A 114 -14.90 18.24 17.40
CA ALA A 114 -14.50 18.98 18.60
C ALA A 114 -14.00 18.10 19.77
N CYS A 115 -14.24 16.77 19.72
CA CYS A 115 -13.82 15.82 20.76
C CYS A 115 -13.79 14.40 20.19
N GLY A 116 -12.94 14.13 19.20
CA GLY A 116 -12.70 12.77 18.73
C GLY A 116 -12.15 11.90 19.86
N ASN A 117 -12.38 10.59 19.81
CA ASN A 117 -11.83 9.68 20.82
C ASN A 117 -11.24 8.40 20.22
N CYS A 118 -10.33 7.81 20.98
CA CYS A 118 -9.59 6.63 20.57
C CYS A 118 -10.43 5.37 20.37
N SER A 119 -11.55 5.24 21.09
CA SER A 119 -12.44 4.10 20.90
C SER A 119 -13.17 4.15 19.55
N GLU A 120 -13.52 5.36 19.07
CA GLU A 120 -14.11 5.56 17.75
C GLU A 120 -13.13 5.22 16.63
N ILE A 121 -11.86 5.61 16.77
CA ILE A 121 -10.80 5.32 15.80
C ILE A 121 -10.58 3.82 15.68
N VAL A 122 -10.30 3.14 16.80
CA VAL A 122 -10.06 1.70 16.81
C VAL A 122 -11.27 0.95 16.25
N ARG A 123 -12.49 1.39 16.61
CA ARG A 123 -13.73 0.81 16.07
C ARG A 123 -13.82 0.99 14.55
N VAL A 124 -13.66 2.21 14.04
CA VAL A 124 -13.73 2.50 12.60
C VAL A 124 -12.68 1.70 11.83
N VAL A 125 -11.45 1.65 12.32
CA VAL A 125 -10.36 0.89 11.68
C VAL A 125 -10.66 -0.61 11.68
N ASN A 126 -11.13 -1.16 12.80
CA ASN A 126 -11.45 -2.59 12.91
C ASN A 126 -12.66 -3.00 12.05
N GLU A 127 -13.69 -2.15 11.97
CA GLU A 127 -14.85 -2.38 11.11
C GLU A 127 -14.43 -2.33 9.63
N SER A 128 -13.56 -1.39 9.23
CA SER A 128 -13.02 -1.34 7.87
C SER A 128 -12.15 -2.55 7.53
N ALA A 129 -11.27 -2.98 8.45
CA ALA A 129 -10.48 -4.19 8.30
C ALA A 129 -11.36 -5.44 8.08
N THR A 130 -12.38 -5.58 8.92
CA THR A 130 -13.35 -6.68 8.84
C THR A 130 -14.12 -6.64 7.51
N ALA A 131 -14.53 -5.44 7.06
CA ALA A 131 -15.24 -5.29 5.79
C ALA A 131 -14.38 -5.71 4.60
N ILE A 132 -13.09 -5.31 4.56
CA ILE A 132 -12.15 -5.75 3.51
C ILE A 132 -12.03 -7.28 3.53
N GLU A 133 -11.79 -7.87 4.69
CA GLU A 133 -11.63 -9.32 4.84
C GLU A 133 -12.87 -10.07 4.35
N GLN A 134 -14.06 -9.65 4.79
CA GLN A 134 -15.33 -10.29 4.44
C GLN A 134 -15.65 -10.14 2.95
N THR A 135 -15.49 -8.95 2.38
CA THR A 135 -15.80 -8.71 0.98
C THR A 135 -14.85 -9.48 0.06
N ILE A 136 -13.54 -9.48 0.33
CA ILE A 136 -12.58 -10.24 -0.49
C ILE A 136 -12.81 -11.74 -0.36
N SER A 137 -13.12 -12.23 0.85
CA SER A 137 -13.50 -13.64 1.07
C SER A 137 -14.75 -14.03 0.27
N HIS A 138 -15.66 -13.09 0.03
CA HIS A 138 -16.87 -13.32 -0.74
C HIS A 138 -16.60 -13.34 -2.25
N ILE A 139 -15.79 -12.39 -2.74
CA ILE A 139 -15.40 -12.29 -4.16
C ILE A 139 -14.66 -13.55 -4.61
N SER A 140 -13.67 -13.97 -3.83
CA SER A 140 -12.82 -15.11 -4.16
C SER A 140 -12.50 -15.92 -2.91
N PRO A 141 -13.34 -16.89 -2.51
CA PRO A 141 -13.11 -17.72 -1.33
C PRO A 141 -11.75 -18.42 -1.34
N ASP A 142 -11.31 -18.81 -2.53
CA ASP A 142 -10.04 -19.52 -2.76
C ASP A 142 -8.82 -18.63 -2.57
N ILE A 143 -8.99 -17.30 -2.57
CA ILE A 143 -7.88 -16.35 -2.41
C ILE A 143 -7.21 -16.52 -1.03
N LYS A 144 -7.94 -17.00 -0.02
CA LYS A 144 -7.45 -17.20 1.36
C LYS A 144 -6.17 -18.03 1.46
N ASN A 145 -5.96 -18.93 0.50
CA ASN A 145 -4.80 -19.82 0.47
C ASN A 145 -3.64 -19.28 -0.37
N THR A 146 -3.78 -18.08 -0.94
CA THR A 146 -2.80 -17.47 -1.85
C THR A 146 -1.84 -16.52 -1.12
N THR A 147 -0.71 -16.23 -1.76
CA THR A 147 0.21 -15.17 -1.31
C THR A 147 -0.46 -13.79 -1.30
N THR A 148 -1.36 -13.53 -2.25
CA THR A 148 -2.14 -12.28 -2.33
C THR A 148 -2.96 -12.04 -1.06
N TRP A 149 -3.61 -13.07 -0.51
CA TRP A 149 -4.34 -12.93 0.75
C TRP A 149 -3.44 -12.62 1.94
N LYS A 150 -2.25 -13.23 2.00
CA LYS A 150 -1.28 -12.90 3.05
C LYS A 150 -0.89 -11.43 3.00
N LEU A 151 -0.68 -10.86 1.81
CA LEU A 151 -0.40 -9.43 1.64
C LEU A 151 -1.56 -8.56 2.14
N ILE A 152 -2.81 -8.91 1.78
CA ILE A 152 -4.00 -8.20 2.24
C ILE A 152 -4.13 -8.24 3.77
N VAL A 153 -3.98 -9.42 4.39
CA VAL A 153 -4.07 -9.58 5.84
C VAL A 153 -2.93 -8.84 6.56
N THR A 154 -1.72 -8.85 6.01
CA THR A 154 -0.60 -8.05 6.54
C THR A 154 -0.94 -6.55 6.51
N ALA A 155 -1.41 -6.03 5.36
CA ALA A 155 -1.82 -4.63 5.25
C ALA A 155 -2.93 -4.25 6.25
N ILE A 156 -3.92 -5.13 6.44
CA ILE A 156 -4.97 -4.96 7.46
C ILE A 156 -4.37 -4.90 8.87
N ASN A 157 -3.47 -5.83 9.21
CA ASN A 157 -2.83 -5.87 10.53
C ASN A 157 -1.97 -4.64 10.79
N ASP A 158 -1.30 -4.10 9.77
CA ASP A 158 -0.50 -2.88 9.90
C ASP A 158 -1.40 -1.67 10.17
N ILE A 159 -2.54 -1.58 9.48
CA ILE A 159 -3.55 -0.54 9.73
C ILE A 159 -4.10 -0.62 11.16
N LEU A 160 -4.37 -1.83 11.67
CA LEU A 160 -4.78 -2.04 13.06
C LEU A 160 -3.70 -1.61 14.06
N GLN A 161 -2.43 -1.98 13.82
CA GLN A 161 -1.31 -1.55 14.66
C GLN A 161 -1.11 -0.02 14.65
N ILE A 162 -1.32 0.63 13.50
CA ILE A 162 -1.29 2.09 13.40
C ILE A 162 -2.32 2.71 14.34
N ALA A 163 -3.54 2.17 14.36
CA ALA A 163 -4.60 2.64 15.24
C ALA A 163 -4.24 2.45 16.72
N GLU A 164 -3.69 1.29 17.10
CA GLU A 164 -3.28 1.02 18.48
C GLU A 164 -2.13 1.94 18.97
N ILE A 165 -1.22 2.34 18.08
CA ILE A 165 -0.12 3.24 18.43
C ILE A 165 -0.63 4.65 18.74
N VAL A 166 -1.54 5.18 17.90
CA VAL A 166 -2.16 6.49 18.11
C VAL A 166 -3.09 6.47 19.31
N CYS A 167 -3.75 5.33 19.48
CA CYS A 167 -4.78 5.10 20.46
C CYS A 167 -4.48 3.90 21.37
N PRO A 168 -3.41 4.00 22.18
CA PRO A 168 -3.02 2.92 23.05
C PRO A 168 -4.11 2.71 24.09
N SER A 169 -4.66 1.50 24.11
CA SER A 169 -5.68 1.07 25.09
C SER A 169 -5.11 0.98 26.52
N LYS A 170 -3.80 1.19 26.70
CA LYS A 170 -3.13 1.31 28.00
C LYS A 170 -2.32 2.61 28.05
N LEU A 171 -2.73 3.52 28.94
CA LEU A 171 -2.01 4.75 29.30
C LEU A 171 -0.62 4.41 29.88
N ALA A 172 0.35 4.10 29.02
CA ALA A 172 1.75 4.25 29.37
C ALA A 172 2.08 5.75 29.28
N MET A 173 2.16 6.44 30.42
CA MET A 173 2.64 7.81 30.48
C MET A 173 4.09 7.85 29.99
N PHE A 174 4.29 8.27 28.74
CA PHE A 174 5.63 8.56 28.23
C PHE A 174 6.03 9.97 28.67
N HIS A 175 6.96 10.04 29.61
CA HIS A 175 7.63 11.26 30.01
C HIS A 175 8.56 11.70 28.86
N MET A 176 8.26 12.85 28.25
CA MET A 176 9.06 13.44 27.17
C MET A 176 10.00 14.48 27.77
N GLU A 177 11.30 14.20 27.72
CA GLU A 177 12.36 15.09 28.21
C GLU A 177 12.73 16.11 27.11
N PRO A 178 12.81 17.42 27.41
CA PRO A 178 13.10 18.44 26.41
C PRO A 178 14.58 18.39 26.00
N ARG A 179 14.87 18.42 24.70
CA ARG A 179 16.25 18.54 24.17
C ARG A 179 16.45 19.82 23.36
N ASP A 180 17.62 20.41 23.60
CA ASP A 180 18.16 21.60 22.96
C ASP A 180 18.52 21.40 21.48
N VAL A 181 18.52 22.54 20.78
CA VAL A 181 18.60 22.73 19.33
C VAL A 181 19.96 22.30 18.75
N SER A 182 20.04 21.08 18.25
CA SER A 182 21.00 20.61 17.24
C SER A 182 20.24 20.46 15.89
N PRO A 183 20.88 20.29 14.71
CA PRO A 183 20.18 20.32 13.41
C PRO A 183 18.98 19.37 13.42
N PRO A 184 17.90 19.61 12.66
CA PRO A 184 16.59 19.06 12.99
C PRO A 184 16.58 17.55 12.72
N CYS A 185 17.05 16.80 13.70
CA CYS A 185 16.88 15.36 13.75
C CYS A 185 15.37 15.12 13.73
N LEU A 186 14.94 14.02 13.12
CA LEU A 186 13.56 13.58 13.24
C LEU A 186 13.18 13.50 14.72
N ASN A 187 12.07 14.12 15.08
CA ASN A 187 11.51 13.95 16.41
C ASN A 187 10.95 12.52 16.57
N ALA A 188 10.60 12.12 17.80
CA ALA A 188 10.12 10.75 18.06
C ALA A 188 8.86 10.38 17.26
N THR A 189 8.00 11.34 16.93
CA THR A 189 6.80 11.12 16.11
C THR A 189 7.18 10.89 14.66
N GLN A 190 8.07 11.70 14.10
CA GLN A 190 8.60 11.51 12.76
C GLN A 190 9.37 10.18 12.64
N LEU A 191 10.12 9.78 13.66
CA LEU A 191 10.84 8.50 13.64
C LEU A 191 9.89 7.30 13.56
N ARG A 192 8.82 7.31 14.37
CA ARG A 192 7.76 6.28 14.29
C ARG A 192 7.03 6.29 12.95
N LEU A 193 6.84 7.48 12.36
CA LEU A 193 6.26 7.59 11.04
C LEU A 193 7.20 7.04 9.97
N LEU A 194 8.50 7.31 10.07
CA LEU A 194 9.52 6.74 9.20
C LEU A 194 9.50 5.21 9.27
N GLU A 195 9.47 4.61 10.46
CA GLU A 195 9.35 3.14 10.62
C GLU A 195 8.13 2.57 9.87
N LYS A 196 6.99 3.27 9.94
CA LYS A 196 5.77 2.89 9.19
C LYS A 196 5.94 3.07 7.69
N ILE A 197 6.60 4.13 7.26
CA ILE A 197 6.90 4.38 5.84
C ILE A 197 7.84 3.30 5.32
N VAL A 198 8.84 2.86 6.09
CA VAL A 198 9.72 1.74 5.74
C VAL A 198 8.89 0.48 5.52
N ALA A 199 7.98 0.16 6.45
CA ALA A 199 7.10 -1.00 6.33
C ALA A 199 6.16 -0.89 5.10
N GLY A 200 5.49 0.25 4.89
CA GLY A 200 4.63 0.48 3.74
C GLY A 200 5.38 0.41 2.40
N THR A 201 6.60 0.96 2.36
CA THR A 201 7.50 0.89 1.21
C THR A 201 7.90 -0.56 0.93
N GLN A 202 8.26 -1.33 1.96
CA GLN A 202 8.56 -2.75 1.81
C GLN A 202 7.39 -3.52 1.20
N ILE A 203 6.16 -3.24 1.63
CA ILE A 203 4.94 -3.89 1.11
C ILE A 203 4.74 -3.55 -0.36
N ILE A 204 4.87 -2.28 -0.75
CA ILE A 204 4.74 -1.84 -2.15
C ILE A 204 5.75 -2.57 -3.02
N MET A 205 7.02 -2.53 -2.63
CA MET A 205 8.10 -3.09 -3.44
C MET A 205 8.01 -4.61 -3.52
N THR A 206 7.65 -5.29 -2.42
CA THR A 206 7.39 -6.74 -2.42
C THR A 206 6.21 -7.08 -3.33
N SER A 207 5.16 -6.25 -3.33
CA SER A 207 4.00 -6.47 -4.17
C SER A 207 4.34 -6.28 -5.65
N ALA A 208 5.14 -5.28 -5.99
CA ALA A 208 5.65 -5.05 -7.34
C ALA A 208 6.55 -6.21 -7.81
N GLU A 209 7.43 -6.72 -6.94
CA GLU A 209 8.24 -7.91 -7.20
C GLU A 209 7.35 -9.12 -7.54
N VAL A 210 6.41 -9.47 -6.65
CA VAL A 210 5.50 -10.61 -6.85
C VAL A 210 4.68 -10.44 -8.12
N ALA A 211 4.21 -9.24 -8.41
CA ALA A 211 3.53 -8.92 -9.65
C ALA A 211 4.37 -9.22 -10.89
N LEU A 212 5.64 -8.79 -10.89
CA LEU A 212 6.58 -9.05 -11.98
C LEU A 212 6.89 -10.54 -12.12
N GLU A 213 7.06 -11.27 -11.01
CA GLU A 213 7.24 -12.73 -11.02
C GLU A 213 6.02 -13.46 -11.60
N VAL A 214 4.80 -13.03 -11.22
CA VAL A 214 3.56 -13.59 -11.75
C VAL A 214 3.40 -13.28 -13.23
N ALA A 215 3.71 -12.05 -13.65
CA ALA A 215 3.70 -11.67 -15.06
C ALA A 215 4.69 -12.52 -15.86
N ALA A 216 5.91 -12.71 -15.35
CA ALA A 216 6.92 -13.56 -15.96
C ALA A 216 6.44 -15.01 -16.10
N ALA A 217 5.91 -15.60 -15.03
CA ALA A 217 5.44 -16.99 -15.03
C ALA A 217 4.32 -17.24 -16.07
N ASN A 218 3.58 -16.19 -16.42
CA ASN A 218 2.46 -16.21 -17.36
C ASN A 218 2.84 -15.75 -18.77
N GLU A 219 4.08 -15.29 -19.00
CA GLU A 219 4.56 -14.83 -20.29
C GLU A 219 5.04 -16.02 -21.15
N LYS A 220 4.58 -16.05 -22.41
CA LYS A 220 4.91 -17.11 -23.37
C LYS A 220 6.17 -16.78 -24.17
N ASP A 221 6.40 -15.50 -24.43
CA ASP A 221 7.61 -15.05 -25.08
C ASP A 221 8.80 -15.14 -24.13
N ASN A 222 9.76 -16.01 -24.43
CA ASN A 222 10.91 -16.25 -23.54
C ASN A 222 11.73 -14.99 -23.27
N ALA A 223 11.85 -14.07 -24.24
CA ALA A 223 12.61 -12.85 -24.07
C ALA A 223 11.90 -11.89 -23.10
N THR A 224 10.59 -11.71 -23.27
CA THR A 224 9.75 -10.89 -22.38
C THR A 224 9.68 -11.49 -20.98
N ARG A 225 9.56 -12.81 -20.86
CA ARG A 225 9.63 -13.50 -19.57
C ARG A 225 10.92 -13.20 -18.83
N HIS A 226 12.07 -13.38 -19.49
CA HIS A 226 13.38 -13.13 -18.86
C HIS A 226 13.52 -11.66 -18.42
N LYS A 227 13.00 -10.72 -19.22
CA LYS A 227 12.96 -9.30 -18.85
C LYS A 227 12.13 -9.04 -17.59
N LEU A 228 10.98 -9.69 -17.46
CA LEU A 228 10.13 -9.58 -16.27
C LEU A 228 10.79 -10.20 -15.02
N GLU A 229 11.48 -11.34 -15.17
CA GLU A 229 12.26 -11.98 -14.09
C GLU A 229 13.44 -11.11 -13.64
N GLU A 230 14.15 -10.50 -14.60
CA GLU A 230 15.21 -9.55 -14.34
C GLU A 230 14.68 -8.31 -13.61
N ALA A 231 13.55 -7.77 -14.07
CA ALA A 231 12.88 -6.65 -13.41
C ALA A 231 12.47 -6.98 -11.97
N ALA A 232 11.88 -8.15 -11.73
CA ALA A 232 11.54 -8.60 -10.39
C ALA A 232 12.77 -8.66 -9.48
N THR A 233 13.87 -9.22 -10.00
CA THR A 233 15.15 -9.32 -9.27
C THR A 233 15.70 -7.94 -8.92
N VAL A 234 15.62 -6.99 -9.83
CA VAL A 234 16.04 -5.60 -9.62
C VAL A 234 15.16 -4.93 -8.58
N VAL A 235 13.83 -5.01 -8.72
CA VAL A 235 12.88 -4.43 -7.75
C VAL A 235 13.13 -5.00 -6.35
N LYS A 236 13.38 -6.31 -6.24
CA LYS A 236 13.76 -6.96 -4.98
C LYS A 236 15.05 -6.39 -4.39
N ALA A 237 16.10 -6.24 -5.20
CA ALA A 237 17.37 -5.69 -4.76
C ALA A 237 17.22 -4.24 -4.27
N ILE A 238 16.53 -3.41 -5.06
CA ILE A 238 16.21 -2.01 -4.70
C ILE A 238 15.36 -1.96 -3.44
N SER A 239 14.37 -2.84 -3.29
CA SER A 239 13.55 -2.97 -2.09
C SER A 239 14.41 -3.23 -0.84
N GLN A 240 15.32 -4.20 -0.93
CA GLN A 240 16.22 -4.55 0.18
C GLN A 240 17.16 -3.41 0.54
N ASP A 241 17.71 -2.73 -0.47
CA ASP A 241 18.62 -1.61 -0.26
C ASP A 241 17.89 -0.38 0.29
N LEU A 242 16.69 -0.08 -0.21
CA LEU A 242 15.80 0.97 0.28
C LEU A 242 15.43 0.76 1.74
N VAL A 243 14.85 -0.41 2.04
CA VAL A 243 14.43 -0.76 3.39
C VAL A 243 15.62 -0.79 4.33
N GLY A 244 16.75 -1.34 3.90
CA GLY A 244 18.00 -1.36 4.67
C GLY A 244 18.52 0.03 4.99
N ASN A 245 18.55 0.93 4.00
CA ASN A 245 19.03 2.30 4.18
C ASN A 245 18.07 3.14 5.02
N LEU A 246 16.76 3.08 4.79
CA LEU A 246 15.77 3.76 5.62
C LEU A 246 15.77 3.23 7.06
N THR A 247 15.97 1.92 7.27
CA THR A 247 16.12 1.33 8.60
C THR A 247 17.37 1.86 9.31
N LYS A 248 18.51 1.97 8.61
CA LYS A 248 19.73 2.58 9.17
C LYS A 248 19.51 4.04 9.53
N ILE A 249 18.79 4.81 8.71
CA ILE A 249 18.39 6.18 9.05
C ILE A 249 17.55 6.15 10.33
N ALA A 250 16.51 5.32 10.40
CA ALA A 250 15.63 5.24 11.58
C ALA A 250 16.36 4.84 12.87
N GLN A 251 17.46 4.08 12.75
CA GLN A 251 18.32 3.71 13.86
C GLN A 251 19.42 4.73 14.16
N SER A 252 19.62 5.72 13.28
CA SER A 252 20.62 6.77 13.47
C SER A 252 20.25 7.66 14.65
N PRO A 253 21.22 8.04 15.50
CA PRO A 253 20.97 8.96 16.62
C PRO A 253 20.46 10.33 16.17
N CYS A 254 20.66 10.70 14.89
CA CYS A 254 20.11 11.90 14.29
C CYS A 254 19.78 11.63 12.81
N ALA A 255 18.62 11.02 12.57
CA ALA A 255 18.04 10.93 11.23
C ALA A 255 17.64 12.31 10.72
N THR A 256 17.89 12.63 9.46
CA THR A 256 17.43 13.89 8.85
C THR A 256 16.52 13.64 7.65
N CYS A 257 15.65 14.61 7.38
CA CYS A 257 14.78 14.56 6.21
C CYS A 257 15.53 14.59 4.88
N THR A 258 16.66 15.30 4.81
CA THR A 258 17.51 15.32 3.63
C THR A 258 18.08 13.95 3.31
N GLU A 259 18.50 13.16 4.32
CA GLU A 259 18.98 11.79 4.09
C GLU A 259 17.89 10.89 3.54
N ILE A 260 16.67 10.99 4.07
CA ILE A 260 15.53 10.19 3.61
C ILE A 260 15.19 10.53 2.16
N VAL A 261 15.01 11.82 1.86
CA VAL A 261 14.67 12.31 0.51
C VAL A 261 15.74 11.85 -0.49
N ASN A 262 17.01 12.07 -0.18
CA ASN A 262 18.12 11.68 -1.07
C ASN A 262 18.14 10.17 -1.33
N ILE A 263 17.90 9.34 -0.30
CA ILE A 263 17.89 7.88 -0.46
C ILE A 263 16.71 7.46 -1.34
N VAL A 264 15.51 7.99 -1.11
CA VAL A 264 14.34 7.67 -1.92
C VAL A 264 14.54 8.13 -3.37
N GLU A 265 15.02 9.35 -3.61
CA GLU A 265 15.31 9.85 -4.96
C GLU A 265 16.33 8.99 -5.70
N GLN A 266 17.45 8.64 -5.07
CA GLN A 266 18.47 7.79 -5.68
C GLN A 266 17.93 6.43 -6.10
N LEU A 267 17.05 5.85 -5.27
CA LEU A 267 16.49 4.53 -5.53
C LEU A 267 15.41 4.56 -6.61
N VAL A 268 14.64 5.65 -6.68
CA VAL A 268 13.72 5.85 -7.80
C VAL A 268 14.46 5.99 -9.10
N HIS A 269 15.53 6.78 -9.15
CA HIS A 269 16.35 6.88 -10.36
C HIS A 269 16.98 5.55 -10.75
N ALA A 270 17.51 4.79 -9.79
CA ALA A 270 18.04 3.46 -10.07
C ALA A 270 16.96 2.51 -10.63
N LEU A 271 15.74 2.60 -10.10
CA LEU A 271 14.60 1.82 -10.58
C LEU A 271 14.20 2.24 -12.00
N GLU A 272 14.01 3.55 -12.25
CA GLU A 272 13.70 4.09 -13.57
C GLU A 272 14.74 3.68 -14.62
N GLU A 273 16.02 3.89 -14.35
CA GLU A 273 17.12 3.53 -15.25
C GLU A 273 17.12 2.05 -15.56
N THR A 274 16.98 1.20 -14.54
CA THR A 274 17.00 -0.24 -14.75
C THR A 274 15.79 -0.70 -15.55
N LEU A 275 14.61 -0.16 -15.21
CA LEU A 275 13.39 -0.52 -15.90
C LEU A 275 13.44 -0.05 -17.39
N GLN A 276 13.97 1.14 -17.66
CA GLN A 276 14.21 1.62 -19.03
C GLN A 276 15.23 0.77 -19.80
N GLN A 277 16.28 0.26 -19.15
CA GLN A 277 17.25 -0.66 -19.76
C GLN A 277 16.61 -1.99 -20.18
N ILE A 278 15.68 -2.49 -19.37
CA ILE A 278 14.95 -3.74 -19.64
C ILE A 278 14.01 -3.56 -20.84
N ASN A 279 13.26 -2.46 -20.87
CA ASN A 279 12.41 -2.12 -22.00
C ASN A 279 12.26 -0.60 -22.18
N PRO A 280 12.84 -0.02 -23.25
CA PRO A 280 12.79 1.42 -23.47
C PRO A 280 11.37 1.94 -23.77
N ASP A 281 10.47 1.08 -24.23
CA ASP A 281 9.07 1.45 -24.54
C ASP A 281 8.12 1.28 -23.34
N TRP A 282 8.65 0.97 -22.15
CA TRP A 282 7.80 0.71 -20.98
C TRP A 282 6.96 1.90 -20.54
N ASN A 283 7.32 3.12 -20.89
CA ASN A 283 6.48 4.30 -20.61
C ASN A 283 5.04 4.18 -21.13
N HIS A 284 4.76 3.32 -22.13
CA HIS A 284 3.42 3.03 -22.65
C HIS A 284 2.77 1.78 -22.06
N ASP A 285 3.47 1.01 -21.23
CA ASP A 285 2.98 -0.23 -20.63
C ASP A 285 2.09 0.06 -19.40
N PRO A 286 0.88 -0.51 -19.29
CA PRO A 286 0.04 -0.37 -18.10
C PRO A 286 0.73 -0.82 -16.79
N LEU A 287 1.61 -1.81 -16.87
CA LEU A 287 2.41 -2.28 -15.73
C LEU A 287 3.35 -1.18 -15.23
N TRP A 288 4.02 -0.48 -16.15
CA TRP A 288 4.91 0.63 -15.84
C TRP A 288 4.15 1.78 -15.17
N GLN A 289 2.98 2.16 -15.70
CA GLN A 289 2.17 3.22 -15.10
C GLN A 289 1.80 2.89 -13.66
N SER A 290 1.50 1.62 -13.38
CA SER A 290 1.21 1.15 -12.04
C SER A 290 2.44 1.18 -11.12
N ILE A 291 3.61 0.81 -11.63
CA ILE A 291 4.88 0.91 -10.88
C ILE A 291 5.23 2.38 -10.59
N VAL A 292 5.12 3.26 -11.57
CA VAL A 292 5.34 4.70 -11.43
C VAL A 292 4.38 5.32 -10.43
N GLU A 293 3.10 4.94 -10.46
CA GLU A 293 2.11 5.36 -9.46
C GLU A 293 2.50 4.88 -8.06
N ALA A 294 2.94 3.63 -7.92
CA ALA A 294 3.42 3.09 -6.65
C ALA A 294 4.64 3.85 -6.12
N ILE A 295 5.57 4.24 -6.99
CA ILE A 295 6.74 5.05 -6.63
C ILE A 295 6.33 6.46 -6.23
N ASN A 296 5.44 7.10 -7.00
CA ASN A 296 4.93 8.43 -6.68
C ASN A 296 4.21 8.45 -5.32
N ASN A 297 3.55 7.35 -4.97
CA ASN A 297 3.00 7.18 -3.63
C ASN A 297 4.11 7.20 -2.57
N ILE A 298 5.25 6.52 -2.78
CA ILE A 298 6.40 6.59 -1.86
C ILE A 298 6.88 8.04 -1.65
N PHE A 299 6.94 8.87 -2.70
CA PHE A 299 7.30 10.29 -2.55
C PHE A 299 6.28 11.08 -1.73
N GLN A 300 4.98 10.84 -1.93
CA GLN A 300 3.96 11.45 -1.08
C GLN A 300 4.17 11.09 0.40
N TYR A 301 4.70 9.89 0.68
CA TYR A 301 5.01 9.46 2.05
C TYR A 301 6.17 10.27 2.63
N VAL A 302 7.22 10.46 1.82
CA VAL A 302 8.37 11.27 2.19
C VAL A 302 7.95 12.73 2.40
N GLU A 303 7.09 13.29 1.56
CA GLU A 303 6.61 14.67 1.73
C GLU A 303 5.85 14.88 3.04
N VAL A 304 5.02 13.91 3.45
CA VAL A 304 4.31 13.97 4.74
C VAL A 304 5.28 13.88 5.92
N LEU A 305 6.27 12.98 5.84
CA LEU A 305 7.29 12.83 6.89
C LEU A 305 8.23 14.04 6.98
N CYS A 306 8.57 14.56 5.81
CA CYS A 306 9.59 15.56 5.56
C CYS A 306 9.00 16.71 4.75
N PRO A 307 8.08 17.48 5.36
CA PRO A 307 7.50 18.62 4.69
C PRO A 307 8.61 19.60 4.33
N GLN A 308 8.81 19.80 3.04
CA GLN A 308 9.75 20.81 2.56
C GLN A 308 9.18 22.19 2.92
N PRO A 309 10.02 23.13 3.42
CA PRO A 309 9.59 24.52 3.53
C PRO A 309 9.15 24.99 2.14
N THR A 310 7.98 25.61 2.04
CA THR A 310 7.23 25.93 0.80
C THR A 310 7.93 26.91 -0.16
N GLN A 311 9.20 26.71 -0.48
CA GLN A 311 9.91 27.43 -1.51
C GLN A 311 9.67 26.72 -2.84
N ASP A 312 8.70 27.22 -3.62
CA ASP A 312 8.48 26.91 -5.04
C ASP A 312 8.82 25.45 -5.45
N THR A 313 8.18 24.48 -4.78
CA THR A 313 8.35 23.07 -5.12
C THR A 313 7.70 22.78 -6.47
N LYS A 314 8.53 22.53 -7.47
CA LYS A 314 8.14 21.80 -8.67
C LYS A 314 7.72 20.40 -8.21
N PRO A 315 6.52 19.89 -8.56
CA PRO A 315 6.13 18.55 -8.15
C PRO A 315 7.18 17.55 -8.60
N PHE A 316 7.49 16.57 -7.74
CA PHE A 316 8.30 15.42 -8.14
C PHE A 316 7.57 14.70 -9.28
N HIS A 317 7.98 15.01 -10.50
CA HIS A 317 7.51 14.34 -11.69
C HIS A 317 8.61 13.38 -12.09
N ILE A 318 8.33 12.09 -11.96
CA ILE A 318 9.02 11.06 -12.74
C ILE A 318 8.98 11.55 -14.19
N HIS A 319 10.15 11.89 -14.72
CA HIS A 319 10.26 12.37 -16.08
C HIS A 319 9.90 11.19 -16.97
N ALA A 320 8.68 11.21 -17.52
CA ALA A 320 8.41 10.46 -18.73
C ALA A 320 9.41 10.98 -19.76
N SER A 321 10.50 10.24 -19.97
CA SER A 321 11.51 10.55 -20.95
C SER A 321 10.79 10.82 -22.26
N ASN A 322 10.82 12.08 -22.72
CA ASN A 322 10.34 12.41 -24.05
C ASN A 322 11.32 11.73 -25.03
N PRO A 323 10.82 10.98 -26.02
CA PRO A 323 11.67 10.21 -26.93
C PRO A 323 12.67 11.07 -27.70
#